data_AF-A0A6P4AWZ9-F1
#
_entry.id   AF-A0A6P4AWZ9-F1
#
_cell.length_a   1.000
_cell.length_b   1.000
_cell.length_c   1.000
_cell.angle_alpha   90.00
_cell.angle_beta   90.00
_cell.angle_gamma   90.00
#
_symmetry.space_group_name_H-M   'P 1'
#
loop_
_entity.id
_entity.type
_entity.pdbx_description
1 polymer ?
#
loop_
_entity_poly.entity_id
_entity_poly.type
_entity_poly.pdbx_seq_one_letter_code
_entity_poly.pdbx_strand_id
1 'polypeptide(L)'
;MGDGVFGTPITSSNNVGSARLALDAKNADGKDARAFQFVDTLKENSGVAPATLCFIYNATGDTLQLISHKDWYGHIGASPYPIQIANGQWGAFLHVSKNSKTHSVGAVVYRGKNNKGVSCDWMVAWDNPINKETWNTKTYTEVREKGHFAKKEFWDIIYRKMQDFGRVNYCSLEDGDNKPGCSSSVSIGGNFSFPIFSAVLTLEDA
;
A
#
# COMPACT_ATOMS: atom_id res chain seq x y z
N MET A 1 -20.80 -1.22 -3.57
CA MET A 1 -19.45 -1.50 -4.10
C MET A 1 -18.76 -2.48 -3.16
N GLY A 2 -17.88 -3.33 -3.67
CA GLY A 2 -17.16 -4.32 -2.86
C GLY A 2 -16.19 -3.67 -1.86
N ASP A 3 -15.66 -4.46 -0.93
CA ASP A 3 -14.69 -4.06 0.10
C ASP A 3 -13.26 -3.83 -0.43
N GLY A 4 -13.05 -4.06 -1.73
CA GLY A 4 -11.77 -3.88 -2.39
C GLY A 4 -10.75 -4.98 -2.07
N VAL A 5 -11.19 -6.17 -1.62
CA VAL A 5 -10.28 -7.28 -1.26
C VAL A 5 -10.43 -8.44 -2.23
N PHE A 6 -9.29 -9.00 -2.69
CA PHE A 6 -9.25 -10.00 -3.76
C PHE A 6 -8.29 -11.16 -3.45
N GLY A 7 -8.74 -12.37 -3.77
CA GLY A 7 -8.01 -13.62 -3.50
C GLY A 7 -8.53 -14.34 -2.26
N THR A 8 -8.01 -15.55 -2.03
CA THR A 8 -8.30 -16.34 -0.82
C THR A 8 -7.13 -16.27 0.15
N PRO A 9 -7.36 -16.33 1.47
CA PRO A 9 -6.28 -16.42 2.45
C PRO A 9 -5.38 -17.64 2.19
N ILE A 10 -4.07 -17.43 2.26
CA ILE A 10 -3.05 -18.47 2.12
C ILE A 10 -2.43 -18.73 3.49
N THR A 11 -2.36 -19.99 3.90
CA THR A 11 -1.85 -20.38 5.23
C THR A 11 -0.92 -21.59 5.14
N SER A 12 0.07 -21.64 6.01
CA SER A 12 0.96 -22.77 6.27
C SER A 12 0.95 -23.13 7.75
N SER A 13 1.84 -24.04 8.19
CA SER A 13 1.99 -24.45 9.59
C SER A 13 2.54 -23.35 10.51
N ASN A 14 3.14 -22.29 9.95
CA ASN A 14 3.62 -21.10 10.67
C ASN A 14 3.56 -19.85 9.78
N ASN A 15 3.70 -18.67 10.38
CA ASN A 15 3.56 -17.38 9.69
C ASN A 15 4.61 -17.16 8.59
N VAL A 16 5.86 -17.61 8.79
CA VAL A 16 6.92 -17.48 7.78
C VAL A 16 6.59 -18.31 6.54
N GLY A 17 6.13 -19.56 6.74
CA GLY A 17 5.65 -20.41 5.66
C GLY A 17 4.44 -19.81 4.94
N SER A 18 3.49 -19.23 5.68
CA SER A 18 2.34 -18.52 5.10
C SER A 18 2.78 -17.32 4.25
N ALA A 19 3.72 -16.53 4.75
CA ALA A 19 4.27 -15.35 4.07
C ALA A 19 4.95 -15.73 2.74
N ARG A 20 5.82 -16.75 2.78
CA ARG A 20 6.51 -17.28 1.60
C ARG A 20 5.55 -17.81 0.54
N LEU A 21 4.60 -18.66 0.94
CA LEU A 21 3.58 -19.17 0.02
C LEU A 21 2.74 -18.05 -0.59
N ALA A 22 2.42 -17.02 0.20
CA ALA A 22 1.71 -15.85 -0.33
C ALA A 22 2.56 -15.10 -1.34
N LEU A 23 3.85 -14.88 -1.08
CA LEU A 23 4.73 -14.17 -2.01
C LEU A 23 4.85 -14.91 -3.35
N ASP A 24 5.07 -16.23 -3.31
CA ASP A 24 5.13 -17.10 -4.49
C ASP A 24 3.81 -17.09 -5.28
N ALA A 25 2.68 -16.99 -4.59
CA ALA A 25 1.35 -17.02 -5.18
C ALA A 25 0.77 -15.62 -5.46
N LYS A 26 1.57 -14.55 -5.49
CA LYS A 26 1.09 -13.16 -5.65
C LYS A 26 0.16 -12.94 -6.86
N ASN A 27 0.48 -13.59 -7.97
CA ASN A 27 -0.28 -13.49 -9.23
C ASN A 27 -1.05 -14.79 -9.56
N ALA A 28 -1.20 -15.70 -8.59
CA ALA A 28 -1.97 -16.93 -8.78
C ALA A 28 -3.49 -16.66 -8.83
N ASP A 29 -4.26 -17.55 -9.45
CA ASP A 29 -5.74 -17.54 -9.43
C ASP A 29 -6.42 -16.25 -9.93
N GLY A 30 -5.70 -15.46 -10.74
CA GLY A 30 -6.19 -14.23 -11.37
C GLY A 30 -6.71 -13.17 -10.38
N LYS A 31 -6.26 -13.20 -9.12
CA LYS A 31 -6.71 -12.25 -8.07
C LYS A 31 -6.20 -10.83 -8.33
N ASP A 32 -5.01 -10.70 -8.90
CA ASP A 32 -4.41 -9.45 -9.38
C ASP A 32 -5.23 -8.84 -10.54
N ALA A 33 -5.63 -9.65 -11.51
CA ALA A 33 -6.47 -9.21 -12.63
C ALA A 33 -7.84 -8.73 -12.17
N ARG A 34 -8.47 -9.44 -11.23
CA ARG A 34 -9.75 -9.04 -10.61
C ARG A 34 -9.63 -7.75 -9.81
N ALA A 35 -8.56 -7.61 -9.02
CA ALA A 35 -8.26 -6.38 -8.31
C ALA A 35 -8.09 -5.22 -9.30
N PHE A 36 -7.35 -5.42 -10.39
CA PHE A 36 -7.14 -4.40 -11.41
C PHE A 36 -8.47 -3.99 -12.06
N GLN A 37 -9.27 -4.95 -12.52
CA GLN A 37 -10.56 -4.69 -13.16
C GLN A 37 -11.51 -3.91 -12.24
N PHE A 38 -11.51 -4.21 -10.95
CA PHE A 38 -12.28 -3.46 -9.96
C PHE A 38 -11.86 -1.99 -9.90
N VAL A 39 -10.57 -1.70 -9.74
CA VAL A 39 -10.09 -0.32 -9.65
C VAL A 39 -10.22 0.41 -10.98
N ASP A 40 -10.08 -0.27 -12.11
CA ASP A 40 -10.30 0.31 -13.44
C ASP A 40 -11.76 0.72 -13.64
N THR A 41 -12.71 -0.08 -13.16
CA THR A 41 -14.13 0.29 -13.12
C THR A 41 -14.37 1.52 -12.22
N LEU A 42 -13.68 1.62 -11.07
CA LEU A 42 -13.75 2.83 -10.24
C LEU A 42 -13.19 4.05 -10.97
N LYS A 43 -12.10 3.88 -11.72
CA LYS A 43 -11.45 4.94 -12.51
C LYS A 43 -12.42 5.49 -13.57
N GLU A 44 -13.02 4.61 -14.37
CA GLU A 44 -13.99 4.98 -15.41
C GLU A 44 -15.18 5.76 -14.85
N ASN A 45 -15.67 5.37 -13.67
CA ASN A 45 -16.80 6.02 -13.02
C ASN A 45 -16.44 7.32 -12.28
N SER A 46 -15.15 7.60 -12.05
CA SER A 46 -14.73 8.76 -11.25
C SER A 46 -14.87 10.10 -11.98
N GLY A 47 -14.72 10.11 -13.31
CA GLY A 47 -14.77 11.33 -14.13
C GLY A 47 -13.69 12.39 -13.81
N VAL A 48 -12.72 12.08 -12.96
CA VAL A 48 -11.68 13.02 -12.49
C VAL A 48 -10.27 12.46 -12.69
N ALA A 49 -9.34 13.36 -12.99
CA ALA A 49 -7.92 13.06 -13.18
C ALA A 49 -7.07 14.21 -12.61
N PRO A 50 -5.87 13.95 -12.04
CA PRO A 50 -5.24 12.64 -11.89
C PRO A 50 -5.91 11.79 -10.80
N ALA A 51 -5.78 10.47 -10.89
CA ALA A 51 -6.14 9.51 -9.86
C ALA A 51 -5.08 8.42 -9.80
N THR A 52 -4.90 7.77 -8.66
CA THR A 52 -3.90 6.72 -8.45
C THR A 52 -4.63 5.40 -8.23
N LEU A 53 -4.29 4.39 -9.02
CA LEU A 53 -4.82 3.04 -8.87
C LEU A 53 -3.93 2.33 -7.86
N CYS A 54 -4.41 2.11 -6.65
CA CYS A 54 -3.60 1.63 -5.53
C CYS A 54 -3.86 0.15 -5.24
N PHE A 55 -2.79 -0.63 -5.12
CA PHE A 55 -2.82 -2.06 -4.83
C PHE A 55 -1.86 -2.39 -3.70
N ILE A 56 -2.32 -3.16 -2.71
CA ILE A 56 -1.55 -3.57 -1.55
C ILE A 56 -1.65 -5.08 -1.42
N TYR A 57 -0.54 -5.78 -1.61
CA TYR A 57 -0.47 -7.22 -1.40
C TYR A 57 0.02 -7.54 0.00
N ASN A 58 -0.72 -8.39 0.69
CA ASN A 58 -0.29 -8.90 1.99
C ASN A 58 0.38 -10.27 1.84
N ALA A 59 1.69 -10.31 2.09
CA ALA A 59 2.47 -11.54 2.26
C ALA A 59 3.21 -11.52 3.61
N THR A 60 2.53 -11.07 4.67
CA THR A 60 3.10 -10.97 6.03
C THR A 60 2.88 -12.22 6.87
N GLY A 61 2.16 -13.22 6.35
CA GLY A 61 1.82 -14.45 7.07
C GLY A 61 0.63 -14.34 8.03
N ASP A 62 0.09 -13.13 8.24
CA ASP A 62 -1.08 -12.84 9.08
C ASP A 62 -1.99 -11.81 8.40
N THR A 63 -3.15 -11.50 8.97
CA THR A 63 -4.07 -10.47 8.47
C THR A 63 -3.59 -9.07 8.85
N LEU A 64 -3.54 -8.19 7.86
CA LEU A 64 -3.29 -6.76 8.04
C LEU A 64 -4.59 -6.02 8.34
N GLN A 65 -4.51 -5.06 9.27
CA GLN A 65 -5.61 -4.19 9.69
C GLN A 65 -5.27 -2.74 9.39
N LEU A 66 -6.15 -2.00 8.71
CA LEU A 66 -5.99 -0.57 8.51
C LEU A 66 -6.10 0.15 9.85
N ILE A 67 -5.09 0.95 10.22
CA ILE A 67 -5.09 1.71 11.49
C ILE A 67 -5.13 3.22 11.30
N SER A 68 -4.67 3.73 10.16
CA SER A 68 -4.66 5.16 9.85
C SER A 68 -4.51 5.37 8.35
N HIS A 69 -4.91 6.54 7.89
CA HIS A 69 -4.64 7.04 6.54
C HIS A 69 -4.42 8.55 6.60
N LYS A 70 -3.89 9.10 5.51
CA LYS A 70 -3.69 10.53 5.35
C LYS A 70 -3.89 10.90 3.89
N ASP A 71 -4.82 11.81 3.63
CA ASP A 71 -4.99 12.42 2.32
C ASP A 71 -4.39 13.83 2.41
N TRP A 72 -3.21 14.05 1.81
CA TRP A 72 -2.61 15.39 1.75
C TRP A 72 -3.26 16.22 0.63
N TYR A 73 -3.50 15.60 -0.51
CA TYR A 73 -4.19 16.19 -1.65
C TYR A 73 -5.06 15.15 -2.34
N GLY A 74 -6.31 15.50 -2.63
CA GLY A 74 -7.26 14.52 -3.14
C GLY A 74 -8.00 13.83 -1.99
N HIS A 75 -8.58 12.68 -2.30
CA HIS A 75 -9.35 11.88 -1.36
C HIS A 75 -9.53 10.45 -1.89
N ILE A 76 -9.90 9.53 -0.99
CA ILE A 76 -10.40 8.22 -1.37
C ILE A 76 -11.58 8.31 -2.36
N GLY A 77 -11.58 7.46 -3.38
CA GLY A 77 -12.65 7.36 -4.37
C GLY A 77 -13.89 6.63 -3.83
N ALA A 78 -14.71 6.09 -4.74
CA ALA A 78 -16.01 5.52 -4.38
C ALA A 78 -15.97 4.23 -3.54
N SER A 79 -14.80 3.58 -3.42
CA SER A 79 -14.56 2.43 -2.54
C SER A 79 -13.66 2.86 -1.39
N PRO A 80 -13.96 2.45 -0.13
CA PRO A 80 -13.12 2.78 1.01
C PRO A 80 -11.75 2.12 0.90
N TYR A 81 -10.81 2.57 1.73
CA TYR A 81 -9.58 1.83 2.01
C TYR A 81 -9.90 0.44 2.57
N PRO A 82 -9.30 -0.65 2.06
CA PRO A 82 -9.51 -2.00 2.59
C PRO A 82 -9.21 -2.05 4.10
N ILE A 83 -10.21 -2.41 4.90
CA ILE A 83 -10.05 -2.40 6.37
C ILE A 83 -9.20 -3.59 6.81
N GLN A 84 -9.36 -4.74 6.15
CA GLN A 84 -8.60 -5.96 6.43
C GLN A 84 -8.11 -6.57 5.12
N ILE A 85 -6.87 -7.05 5.12
CA ILE A 85 -6.30 -7.78 3.98
C ILE A 85 -5.66 -9.04 4.57
N ALA A 86 -6.21 -10.22 4.31
CA ALA A 86 -5.62 -11.45 4.81
C ALA A 86 -4.34 -11.81 4.03
N ASN A 87 -3.49 -12.65 4.61
CA ASN A 87 -2.29 -13.13 3.94
C ASN A 87 -2.64 -13.81 2.61
N GLY A 88 -1.95 -13.45 1.53
CA GLY A 88 -2.21 -13.93 0.17
C GLY A 88 -3.23 -13.12 -0.62
N GLN A 89 -3.84 -12.08 -0.05
CA GLN A 89 -4.83 -11.24 -0.71
C GLN A 89 -4.25 -9.90 -1.19
N TRP A 90 -4.93 -9.33 -2.19
CA TRP A 90 -4.78 -7.94 -2.62
C TRP A 90 -5.87 -7.07 -2.01
N GLY A 91 -5.49 -5.96 -1.39
CA GLY A 91 -6.37 -4.80 -1.21
C GLY A 91 -6.21 -3.84 -2.38
N ALA A 92 -7.31 -3.31 -2.90
CA ALA A 92 -7.32 -2.45 -4.07
C ALA A 92 -8.32 -1.29 -3.90
N PHE A 93 -7.88 -0.08 -4.24
CA PHE A 93 -8.70 1.13 -4.13
C PHE A 93 -8.22 2.21 -5.10
N LEU A 94 -9.07 3.21 -5.33
CA LEU A 94 -8.76 4.38 -6.15
C LEU A 94 -8.60 5.61 -5.27
N HIS A 95 -7.48 6.32 -5.36
CA HIS A 95 -7.32 7.63 -4.72
C HIS A 95 -7.39 8.72 -5.79
N VAL A 96 -8.31 9.66 -5.66
CA VAL A 96 -8.62 10.64 -6.71
C VAL A 96 -8.18 12.04 -6.29
N SER A 97 -7.79 12.85 -7.27
CA SER A 97 -7.68 14.30 -7.07
C SER A 97 -9.05 14.89 -6.67
N LYS A 98 -9.04 16.01 -5.94
CA LYS A 98 -10.27 16.71 -5.53
C LYS A 98 -11.02 17.29 -6.73
N ASN A 99 -10.26 17.69 -7.75
CA ASN A 99 -10.72 18.17 -9.04
C ASN A 99 -9.57 18.05 -10.05
N SER A 100 -9.85 18.37 -11.32
CA SER A 100 -8.89 18.30 -12.43
C SER A 100 -7.69 19.25 -12.33
N LYS A 101 -7.55 20.01 -11.24
CA LYS A 101 -6.46 20.96 -10.96
C LYS A 101 -5.64 20.58 -9.72
N THR A 102 -5.84 19.40 -9.17
CA THR A 102 -5.20 18.98 -7.90
C THR A 102 -4.44 17.66 -8.04
N HIS A 103 -3.60 17.38 -7.04
CA HIS A 103 -2.80 16.16 -6.97
C HIS A 103 -3.62 15.00 -6.38
N SER A 104 -3.13 13.78 -6.58
CA SER A 104 -3.54 12.62 -5.79
C SER A 104 -2.37 12.19 -4.91
N VAL A 105 -2.41 12.59 -3.64
CA VAL A 105 -1.34 12.32 -2.66
C VAL A 105 -1.96 11.82 -1.37
N GLY A 106 -1.59 10.59 -1.01
CA GLY A 106 -2.10 9.96 0.18
C GLY A 106 -1.16 8.91 0.74
N ALA A 107 -1.50 8.42 1.92
CA ALA A 107 -0.83 7.32 2.59
C ALA A 107 -1.82 6.50 3.41
N VAL A 108 -1.49 5.24 3.60
CA VAL A 108 -2.22 4.31 4.47
C VAL A 108 -1.23 3.57 5.37
N VAL A 109 -1.70 3.21 6.56
CA VAL A 109 -0.93 2.45 7.55
C VAL A 109 -1.69 1.20 7.90
N TYR A 110 -1.07 0.06 7.67
CA TYR A 110 -1.57 -1.24 8.06
C TYR A 110 -0.77 -1.80 9.23
N ARG A 111 -1.47 -2.41 10.18
CA ARG A 111 -0.88 -3.11 11.31
C ARG A 111 -1.04 -4.61 11.15
N GLY A 112 0.02 -5.33 11.47
CA GLY A 112 0.05 -6.78 11.57
C GLY A 112 1.09 -7.21 12.60
N LYS A 113 1.59 -8.43 12.48
CA LYS A 113 2.61 -9.00 13.37
C LYS A 113 3.75 -9.61 12.57
N ASN A 114 4.96 -9.58 13.13
CA ASN A 114 6.09 -10.33 12.59
C ASN A 114 6.04 -11.82 12.98
N ASN A 115 7.05 -12.58 12.56
CA ASN A 115 7.23 -14.00 12.88
C ASN A 115 7.32 -14.30 14.40
N LYS A 116 7.69 -13.31 15.23
CA LYS A 116 7.74 -13.40 16.70
C LYS A 116 6.46 -12.91 17.38
N GLY A 117 5.42 -12.55 16.61
CA GLY A 117 4.16 -12.04 17.14
C GLY A 117 4.20 -10.57 17.60
N VAL A 118 5.29 -9.86 17.35
CA VAL A 118 5.45 -8.42 17.66
C VAL A 118 4.75 -7.58 16.61
N SER A 119 3.99 -6.58 17.02
CA SER A 119 3.25 -5.72 16.10
C SER A 119 4.14 -4.78 15.30
N CYS A 120 3.90 -4.74 13.98
CA CYS A 120 4.52 -3.80 13.04
C CYS A 120 3.44 -2.95 12.37
N ASP A 121 3.77 -1.68 12.13
CA ASP A 121 2.99 -0.75 11.30
C ASP A 121 3.73 -0.54 9.97
N TRP A 122 3.09 -0.91 8.87
CA TRP A 122 3.54 -0.67 7.50
C TRP A 122 2.84 0.56 6.94
N MET A 123 3.57 1.66 6.78
CA MET A 123 3.08 2.87 6.12
C MET A 123 3.54 2.88 4.68
N VAL A 124 2.60 3.09 3.76
CA VAL A 124 2.89 3.26 2.33
C VAL A 124 2.23 4.53 1.81
N ALA A 125 2.94 5.28 0.98
CA ALA A 125 2.53 6.59 0.49
C ALA A 125 2.80 6.75 -1.01
N TRP A 126 1.98 7.59 -1.66
CA TRP A 126 2.10 7.92 -3.06
C TRP A 126 1.95 9.43 -3.29
N ASP A 127 2.64 9.92 -4.32
CA ASP A 127 2.43 11.24 -4.91
C ASP A 127 2.22 11.09 -6.41
N ASN A 128 1.04 11.50 -6.85
CA ASN A 128 0.66 11.56 -8.24
C ASN A 128 0.38 13.03 -8.61
N PRO A 129 1.38 13.75 -9.12
CA PRO A 129 1.27 15.17 -9.37
C PRO A 129 0.40 15.47 -10.58
N ILE A 130 -0.26 16.63 -10.60
CA ILE A 130 -1.05 17.03 -11.76
C ILE A 130 -0.19 17.29 -12.99
N ASN A 131 0.89 18.07 -12.84
CA ASN A 131 1.77 18.43 -13.94
C ASN A 131 2.82 17.32 -14.15
N LYS A 132 2.65 16.57 -15.24
CA LYS A 132 3.50 15.43 -15.62
C LYS A 132 4.78 15.82 -16.34
N GLU A 133 4.84 17.04 -16.86
CA GLU A 133 6.00 17.56 -17.56
C GLU A 133 7.05 18.04 -16.57
N THR A 134 6.61 18.65 -15.47
CA THR A 134 7.52 19.20 -14.46
C THR A 134 7.82 18.21 -13.35
N TRP A 135 6.82 17.46 -12.88
CA TRP A 135 6.94 16.66 -11.66
C TRP A 135 6.74 15.18 -11.92
N ASN A 136 7.54 14.37 -11.22
CA ASN A 136 7.47 12.91 -11.31
C ASN A 136 6.52 12.34 -10.26
N THR A 137 5.90 11.21 -10.59
CA THR A 137 5.27 10.35 -9.57
C THR A 137 6.30 9.90 -8.54
N LYS A 138 5.90 9.87 -7.27
CA LYS A 138 6.77 9.45 -6.15
C LYS A 138 6.07 8.44 -5.27
N THR A 139 6.86 7.66 -4.56
CA THR A 139 6.39 6.66 -3.61
C THR A 139 7.31 6.62 -2.40
N TYR A 140 6.76 6.25 -1.25
CA TYR A 140 7.54 6.08 -0.03
C TYR A 140 6.92 5.01 0.85
N THR A 141 7.77 4.27 1.56
CA THR A 141 7.33 3.30 2.56
C THR A 141 8.20 3.38 3.81
N GLU A 142 7.59 3.15 4.97
CA GLU A 142 8.28 3.13 6.26
C GLU A 142 7.63 2.05 7.13
N VAL A 143 8.45 1.13 7.64
CA VAL A 143 8.02 0.08 8.58
C VAL A 143 8.50 0.43 9.98
N ARG A 144 7.58 0.51 10.94
CA ARG A 144 7.87 0.94 12.31
C ARG A 144 7.12 0.12 13.34
N GLU A 145 7.50 0.30 14.59
CA GLU A 145 6.78 -0.22 15.74
C GLU A 145 5.35 0.31 15.82
N LYS A 146 4.51 -0.48 16.51
CA LYS A 146 3.11 -0.13 16.80
C LYS A 146 2.98 1.29 17.34
N GLY A 147 2.21 2.13 16.65
CA GLY A 147 1.82 3.46 17.11
C GLY A 147 2.76 4.57 16.70
N HIS A 148 3.84 4.28 15.98
CA HIS A 148 4.78 5.28 15.47
C HIS A 148 4.07 6.42 14.73
N PHE A 149 3.10 6.09 13.87
CA PHE A 149 2.39 7.05 13.02
C PHE A 149 1.21 7.77 13.70
N ALA A 150 1.05 7.66 15.03
CA ALA A 150 -0.09 8.24 15.74
C ALA A 150 -0.03 9.77 15.87
N LYS A 151 1.17 10.37 15.84
CA LYS A 151 1.31 11.82 15.99
C LYS A 151 1.16 12.54 14.66
N LYS A 152 0.43 13.66 14.67
CA LYS A 152 0.18 14.48 13.48
C LYS A 152 1.45 14.98 12.80
N GLU A 153 2.47 15.34 13.58
CA GLU A 153 3.77 15.85 13.12
C GLU A 153 4.53 14.89 12.21
N PHE A 154 4.33 13.57 12.35
CA PHE A 154 4.98 12.59 11.49
C PHE A 154 4.49 12.66 10.05
N TRP A 155 3.25 13.07 9.80
CA TRP A 155 2.72 13.16 8.44
C TRP A 155 3.41 14.24 7.61
N ASP A 156 3.82 15.35 8.22
CA ASP A 156 4.57 16.39 7.51
C ASP A 156 6.00 15.91 7.20
N ILE A 157 6.60 15.13 8.10
CA ILE A 157 7.91 14.51 7.89
C ILE A 157 7.84 13.48 6.76
N ILE A 158 6.84 12.59 6.77
CA ILE A 158 6.61 11.58 5.74
C ILE A 158 6.41 12.22 4.38
N TYR A 159 5.59 13.27 4.30
CA TYR A 159 5.38 14.00 3.05
C TYR A 159 6.69 14.55 2.51
N ARG A 160 7.51 15.20 3.35
CA ARG A 160 8.82 15.73 2.93
C ARG A 160 9.76 14.63 2.47
N LYS A 161 9.91 13.56 3.26
CA LYS A 161 10.73 12.41 2.87
C LYS A 161 10.31 11.84 1.52
N MET A 162 9.01 11.63 1.31
CA MET A 162 8.48 11.13 0.04
C MET A 162 8.87 12.04 -1.15
N GLN A 163 8.99 13.35 -0.94
CA GLN A 163 9.47 14.25 -1.99
C GLN A 163 10.93 14.01 -2.40
N ASP A 164 11.74 13.40 -1.55
CA ASP A 164 13.14 13.07 -1.83
C ASP A 164 13.31 11.68 -2.47
N PHE A 165 12.26 10.85 -2.47
CA PHE A 165 12.28 9.51 -3.07
C PHE A 165 11.71 9.48 -4.49
N GLY A 166 12.13 8.47 -5.25
CA GLY A 166 11.69 8.24 -6.62
C GLY A 166 10.44 7.36 -6.72
N ARG A 167 10.40 6.54 -7.77
CA ARG A 167 9.25 5.68 -8.11
C ARG A 167 9.29 4.29 -7.47
N VAL A 168 10.37 3.96 -6.79
CA VAL A 168 10.56 2.70 -6.07
C VAL A 168 11.16 3.01 -4.72
N ASN A 169 10.66 2.36 -3.68
CA ASN A 169 11.19 2.50 -2.33
C ASN A 169 11.04 1.18 -1.55
N TYR A 170 11.96 0.95 -0.62
CA TYR A 170 12.00 -0.24 0.22
C TYR A 170 12.30 0.18 1.66
N CYS A 171 11.68 -0.50 2.63
CA CYS A 171 12.00 -0.34 4.04
C CYS A 171 11.82 -1.68 4.77
N SER A 172 12.75 -1.99 5.66
CA SER A 172 12.65 -3.08 6.62
C SER A 172 12.85 -2.57 8.06
N LEU A 173 12.26 -3.29 9.01
CA LEU A 173 12.39 -3.09 10.44
C LEU A 173 12.97 -4.37 11.06
N GLU A 174 14.09 -4.22 11.75
CA GLU A 174 14.72 -5.30 12.51
C GLU A 174 13.89 -5.72 13.72
N ASP A 175 13.98 -7.00 14.05
CA ASP A 175 13.41 -7.63 15.23
C ASP A 175 14.40 -7.57 16.40
N GLY A 176 14.01 -8.13 17.55
CA GLY A 176 14.83 -8.12 18.77
C GLY A 176 16.19 -8.85 18.69
N ASP A 177 16.47 -9.59 17.60
CA ASP A 177 17.77 -10.23 17.35
C ASP A 177 18.55 -9.51 16.24
N ASN A 178 18.21 -8.25 15.93
CA ASN A 178 18.72 -7.48 14.79
C ASN A 178 18.52 -8.19 13.43
N LYS A 179 17.48 -9.02 13.31
CA LYS A 179 17.09 -9.65 12.04
C LYS A 179 15.90 -8.91 11.47
N PRO A 180 15.86 -8.61 10.17
CA PRO A 180 14.71 -7.91 9.61
C PRO A 180 13.41 -8.71 9.78
N GLY A 181 12.48 -8.20 10.59
CA GLY A 181 11.23 -8.88 10.95
C GLY A 181 10.06 -8.51 10.04
N CYS A 182 9.97 -7.25 9.62
CA CYS A 182 8.88 -6.71 8.80
C CYS A 182 9.48 -5.88 7.67
N SER A 183 9.01 -6.09 6.43
CA SER A 183 9.53 -5.37 5.27
C SER A 183 8.41 -4.94 4.32
N SER A 184 8.72 -3.94 3.49
CA SER A 184 7.82 -3.41 2.48
C SER A 184 8.59 -2.96 1.25
N SER A 185 8.00 -3.21 0.10
CA SER A 185 8.44 -2.68 -1.18
C SER A 185 7.28 -1.98 -1.87
N VAL A 186 7.53 -0.78 -2.37
CA VAL A 186 6.53 0.02 -3.06
C VAL A 186 7.06 0.49 -4.41
N SER A 187 6.17 0.54 -5.40
CA SER A 187 6.45 1.12 -6.71
C SER A 187 5.27 1.92 -7.23
N ILE A 188 5.55 2.89 -8.08
CA ILE A 188 4.51 3.64 -8.80
C ILE A 188 4.89 3.83 -10.26
N GLY A 189 3.91 3.63 -11.15
CA GLY A 189 4.04 3.85 -12.59
C GLY A 189 4.48 5.28 -12.92
N GLY A 190 5.20 5.44 -14.04
CA GLY A 190 5.77 6.73 -14.42
C GLY A 190 4.75 7.69 -15.03
N ASN A 191 4.64 8.90 -14.48
CA ASN A 191 4.08 10.14 -15.06
C ASN A 191 2.77 10.05 -15.89
N PHE A 192 1.91 9.05 -15.65
CA PHE A 192 0.56 9.01 -16.20
C PHE A 192 -0.43 9.73 -15.29
N SER A 193 -1.58 10.17 -15.83
CA SER A 193 -2.70 10.69 -15.02
C SER A 193 -3.31 9.62 -14.11
N PHE A 194 -3.13 8.36 -14.50
CA PHE A 194 -3.66 7.17 -13.82
C PHE A 194 -2.55 6.13 -13.56
N PRO A 195 -1.50 6.48 -12.80
CA PRO A 195 -0.43 5.53 -12.52
C PRO A 195 -0.91 4.44 -11.57
N ILE A 196 -0.36 3.24 -11.75
CA ILE A 196 -0.54 2.12 -10.83
C ILE A 196 0.48 2.27 -9.71
N PHE A 197 0.01 2.33 -8.47
CA PHE A 197 0.81 2.21 -7.27
C PHE A 197 0.65 0.79 -6.70
N SER A 198 1.77 0.11 -6.45
CA SER A 198 1.79 -1.25 -5.91
C SER A 198 2.66 -1.29 -4.66
N ALA A 199 2.09 -1.81 -3.58
CA ALA A 199 2.80 -2.14 -2.35
C ALA A 199 2.78 -3.65 -2.13
N VAL A 200 3.92 -4.21 -1.72
CA VAL A 200 4.04 -5.59 -1.25
C VAL A 200 4.58 -5.54 0.17
N LEU A 201 3.80 -6.07 1.10
CA LEU A 201 4.12 -6.09 2.53
C LEU A 201 4.48 -7.52 2.92
N THR A 202 5.67 -7.71 3.51
CA THR A 202 6.29 -9.02 3.70
C THR A 202 6.91 -9.17 5.08
N LEU A 203 7.24 -10.41 5.45
CA LEU A 203 8.32 -10.71 6.39
C LEU A 203 9.61 -10.90 5.57
N GLU A 204 10.79 -10.52 6.08
CA GLU A 204 12.01 -10.62 5.27
C GLU A 204 12.51 -12.07 5.09
N ASP A 205 12.12 -12.98 5.99
CA ASP A 205 12.39 -14.42 5.87
C ASP A 205 11.43 -15.16 4.90
N ALA A 206 10.62 -14.43 4.13
CA ALA A 206 9.61 -14.98 3.20
C ALA A 206 10.17 -15.27 1.81
#